data_AF-A0A1B9A0D0-F1
#
_entry.id   AF-A0A1B9A0D0-F1
#
_cell.length_a   1.000
_cell.length_b   1.000
_cell.length_c   1.000
_cell.angle_alpha   90.00
_cell.angle_beta   90.00
_cell.angle_gamma   90.00
#
_symmetry.space_group_name_H-M   'P 1'
#
loop_
_entity.id
_entity.type
_entity.pdbx_description
1 polymer ?
#
loop_
_entity_poly.entity_id
_entity_poly.type
_entity_poly.pdbx_seq_one_letter_code
_entity_poly.pdbx_strand_id
1 'polypeptide(L)'
;MDKKLNINAYIPICNNKYLNYTCLILIITSILIIIYSLNTTTGAEYSRTLSSLMLIQFLSFFAGSFLGFLFGFPSHNNNNSLLEKYQRNSSLKEITSWLTKIIVGITLVEFKDIFKYLKLIIHHLSYSLSKDDSHTVIIGSIIGTFFILGFIVFFILSVTTIFEELVVNDKNIESILTGEAMNPNIVYVHNEDKLNNHLNSDFSKMEQKDKQEILNYVSSNGVDKLNPLLTKRLGKFLYAMDEYELAAKAYEMAYIKDKDEKISLLNACYIKSKLLKDFDNSNKKLKELIKNEPTYAPAYYNLACNYNREYLEFKDAIKTDYVNTLKSKAEANLTEALRLDKGLYSEAKQDEALNGIDIEDIFSKSKDDNTE
;
A
#
# COMPACT_ATOMS: atom_id res chain seq x y z
N MET A 1 4.74 -30.17 -9.89
CA MET A 1 5.62 -30.11 -8.70
C MET A 1 5.84 -28.64 -8.41
N ASP A 2 4.82 -28.03 -7.80
CA ASP A 2 4.72 -26.58 -7.65
C ASP A 2 5.59 -26.10 -6.50
N LYS A 3 6.60 -25.30 -6.85
CA LYS A 3 7.45 -24.59 -5.90
C LYS A 3 6.60 -23.49 -5.27
N LYS A 4 6.04 -23.75 -4.09
CA LYS A 4 5.51 -22.69 -3.20
C LYS A 4 6.61 -21.64 -3.03
N LEU A 5 6.43 -20.47 -3.64
CA LEU A 5 7.24 -19.29 -3.36
C LEU A 5 6.97 -18.91 -1.91
N ASN A 6 7.96 -19.20 -1.07
CA ASN A 6 7.94 -18.89 0.34
C ASN A 6 8.26 -17.38 0.47
N ILE A 7 7.24 -16.53 0.54
CA ILE A 7 7.37 -15.06 0.52
C ILE A 7 7.83 -14.50 1.90
N ASN A 8 8.07 -15.36 2.89
CA ASN A 8 8.59 -14.97 4.20
C ASN A 8 10.13 -15.07 4.32
N ALA A 9 10.87 -14.89 3.23
CA ALA A 9 12.32 -14.78 3.31
C ALA A 9 12.71 -13.39 3.82
N TYR A 10 12.52 -13.15 5.12
CA TYR A 10 13.28 -12.13 5.83
C TYR A 10 14.76 -12.39 5.53
N ILE A 11 15.45 -11.48 4.84
CA ILE A 11 16.90 -11.49 4.86
C ILE A 11 17.26 -10.78 6.16
N PRO A 12 17.63 -11.52 7.24
CA PRO A 12 18.09 -10.84 8.44
C PRO A 12 19.24 -9.91 8.04
N ILE A 13 19.31 -8.72 8.61
CA ILE A 13 20.34 -7.69 8.34
C ILE A 13 21.75 -8.31 8.30
N CYS A 14 21.98 -9.34 9.12
CA CYS A 14 23.20 -10.13 9.20
C CYS A 14 23.54 -11.00 7.96
N ASN A 15 22.67 -11.14 6.97
CA ASN A 15 22.90 -11.97 5.77
C ASN A 15 23.32 -11.17 4.53
N ASN A 16 23.35 -9.83 4.59
CA ASN A 16 23.87 -9.03 3.48
C ASN A 16 25.40 -9.09 3.47
N LYS A 17 25.96 -9.94 2.60
CA LYS A 17 27.41 -10.16 2.47
C LYS A 17 28.19 -8.85 2.25
N TYR A 18 27.64 -7.92 1.48
CA TYR A 18 28.29 -6.64 1.17
C TYR A 18 28.32 -5.70 2.37
N LEU A 19 27.23 -5.65 3.15
CA LEU A 19 27.19 -4.90 4.40
C LEU A 19 28.20 -5.47 5.40
N ASN A 20 28.24 -6.80 5.55
CA ASN A 20 29.18 -7.48 6.44
C ASN A 20 30.65 -7.21 6.06
N TYR A 21 31.00 -7.26 4.77
CA TYR A 21 32.35 -6.92 4.32
C TYR A 21 32.70 -5.46 4.58
N THR A 22 31.75 -4.54 4.41
CA THR A 22 31.98 -3.11 4.65
C THR A 22 32.16 -2.82 6.15
N CYS A 23 31.37 -3.46 7.01
CA CYS A 23 31.53 -3.41 8.47
C CYS A 23 32.88 -4.00 8.92
N LEU A 24 33.33 -5.09 8.31
CA LEU A 24 34.63 -5.68 8.59
C LEU A 24 35.77 -4.71 8.23
N ILE A 25 35.69 -4.02 7.08
CA ILE A 25 36.66 -2.98 6.69
C ILE A 25 36.66 -1.82 7.71
N LEU A 26 35.50 -1.39 8.18
CA LEU A 26 35.39 -0.35 9.23
C LEU A 26 36.07 -0.77 10.53
N ILE A 27 35.91 -2.02 10.95
CA ILE A 27 36.55 -2.55 12.16
C ILE A 27 38.07 -2.59 11.97
N ILE A 28 38.57 -3.14 10.86
CA ILE A 28 40.01 -3.20 10.57
C ILE A 28 40.63 -1.80 10.56
N THR A 29 40.01 -0.85 9.85
CA THR A 29 40.54 0.51 9.76
C THR A 29 40.49 1.26 11.10
N SER A 30 39.48 1.01 11.94
CA SER A 30 39.42 1.54 13.32
C SER A 30 40.53 0.97 14.20
N ILE A 31 40.83 -0.33 14.06
CA ILE A 31 41.95 -0.97 14.78
C ILE A 31 43.29 -0.35 14.34
N LEU A 32 43.47 -0.08 13.05
CA LEU A 32 44.69 0.59 12.56
C LEU A 32 44.89 1.99 13.17
N ILE A 33 43.81 2.74 13.41
CA ILE A 33 43.88 4.04 14.10
C ILE A 33 44.32 3.89 15.56
N ILE A 34 43.83 2.86 16.25
CA ILE A 34 44.23 2.55 17.63
C ILE A 34 45.72 2.17 17.67
N ILE A 35 46.16 1.29 16.75
CA ILE A 35 47.57 0.88 16.63
C ILE A 35 48.46 2.08 16.32
N TYR A 36 48.03 2.95 15.40
CA TYR A 36 48.76 4.17 15.08
C TYR A 36 48.91 5.09 16.29
N SER A 37 47.84 5.22 17.08
CA SER A 37 47.86 6.05 18.29
C SER A 37 48.86 5.51 19.33
N LEU A 38 49.10 4.19 19.40
CA LEU A 38 50.09 3.60 20.31
C LEU A 38 51.54 3.99 20.00
N ASN A 39 51.81 4.57 18.83
CA ASN A 39 53.15 5.02 18.43
C ASN A 39 53.57 6.34 19.10
N THR A 40 52.73 6.93 19.97
CA THR A 40 53.06 8.14 20.74
C THR A 40 53.93 7.84 21.95
N THR A 41 54.80 8.76 22.34
CA THR A 41 55.78 8.58 23.43
C THR A 41 55.21 8.77 24.83
N THR A 42 54.14 9.56 24.98
CA THR A 42 53.50 9.83 26.28
C THR A 42 52.03 9.44 26.32
N GLY A 43 51.54 9.04 27.50
CA GLY A 43 50.13 8.65 27.68
C GLY A 43 49.13 9.80 27.45
N ALA A 44 49.55 11.05 27.68
CA ALA A 44 48.72 12.23 27.41
C ALA A 44 48.58 12.48 25.89
N GLU A 45 49.67 12.32 25.13
CA GLU A 45 49.65 12.44 23.66
C GLU A 45 48.89 11.31 23.00
N TYR A 46 48.97 10.09 23.55
CA TYR A 46 48.15 8.95 23.16
C TYR A 46 46.66 9.29 23.22
N SER A 47 46.20 9.75 24.38
CA SER A 47 44.78 10.07 24.61
C SER A 47 44.30 11.21 23.70
N ARG A 48 45.11 12.26 23.53
CA ARG A 48 44.80 13.38 22.63
C ARG A 48 44.72 12.95 21.17
N THR A 49 45.67 12.16 20.70
CA THR A 49 45.73 11.69 19.30
C THR A 49 44.57 10.75 19.02
N LEU A 50 44.35 9.76 19.88
CA LEU A 50 43.27 8.80 19.72
C LEU A 50 41.89 9.46 19.71
N SER A 51 41.61 10.35 20.68
CA SER A 51 40.33 11.05 20.76
C SER A 51 40.06 11.93 19.54
N SER A 52 41.08 12.66 19.07
CA SER A 52 40.97 13.50 17.88
C SER A 52 40.71 12.68 16.60
N LEU A 53 41.46 11.59 16.39
CA LEU A 53 41.28 10.73 15.22
C LEU A 53 39.93 10.01 15.23
N MET A 54 39.49 9.53 16.40
CA MET A 54 38.16 8.91 16.56
C MET A 54 37.04 9.90 16.26
N LEU A 55 37.16 11.16 16.73
CA LEU A 55 36.16 12.19 16.46
C LEU A 55 36.08 12.53 14.97
N ILE A 56 37.23 12.68 14.30
CA ILE A 56 37.29 12.91 12.84
C ILE A 56 36.70 11.70 12.08
N GLN A 57 37.00 10.49 12.53
CA GLN A 57 36.44 9.26 11.99
C GLN A 57 34.91 9.26 12.06
N PHE A 58 34.33 9.50 13.24
CA PHE A 58 32.87 9.52 13.40
C PHE A 58 32.22 10.63 12.58
N LEU A 59 32.77 11.84 12.60
CA LEU A 59 32.22 12.98 11.86
C LEU A 59 32.21 12.70 10.35
N SER A 60 33.30 12.16 9.81
CA SER A 60 33.41 11.82 8.39
C SER A 60 32.46 10.70 8.01
N PHE A 61 32.36 9.67 8.87
CA PHE A 61 31.42 8.57 8.68
C PHE A 61 29.97 9.05 8.68
N PHE A 62 29.56 9.88 9.64
CA PHE A 62 28.19 10.43 9.70
C PHE A 62 27.88 11.35 8.52
N ALA A 63 28.82 12.21 8.10
CA ALA A 63 28.65 13.05 6.92
C ALA A 63 28.43 12.22 5.65
N GLY A 64 29.24 11.18 5.45
CA GLY A 64 29.06 10.24 4.35
C GLY A 64 27.76 9.45 4.45
N SER A 65 27.42 8.99 5.66
CA SER A 65 26.20 8.21 5.94
C SER A 65 24.92 8.98 5.66
N PHE A 66 24.88 10.26 6.04
CA PHE A 66 23.76 11.15 5.75
C PHE A 66 23.54 11.27 4.24
N LEU A 67 24.63 11.44 3.47
CA LEU A 67 24.56 11.48 2.02
C LEU A 67 24.10 10.14 1.44
N GLY A 68 24.69 9.02 1.90
CA GLY A 68 24.32 7.67 1.47
C GLY A 68 22.85 7.35 1.72
N PHE A 69 22.32 7.78 2.87
CA PHE A 69 20.91 7.69 3.21
C PHE A 69 20.04 8.49 2.23
N LEU A 70 20.37 9.76 1.97
CA LEU A 70 19.61 10.60 1.04
C LEU A 70 19.54 10.00 -0.38
N PHE A 71 20.63 9.41 -0.87
CA PHE A 71 20.64 8.75 -2.19
C PHE A 71 19.95 7.38 -2.18
N GLY A 72 19.95 6.69 -1.04
CA GLY A 72 19.34 5.38 -0.89
C GLY A 72 17.85 5.43 -0.53
N PHE A 73 17.31 6.60 -0.18
CA PHE A 73 15.92 6.75 0.24
C PHE A 73 14.95 6.56 -0.94
N PRO A 74 13.88 5.74 -0.79
CA PRO A 74 12.90 5.51 -1.84
C PRO A 74 11.96 6.71 -2.05
N SER A 75 11.55 6.97 -3.30
CA SER A 75 10.53 8.00 -3.62
C SER A 75 9.12 7.41 -3.67
N HIS A 76 8.11 8.20 -3.28
CA HIS A 76 6.69 7.84 -3.30
C HIS A 76 6.06 8.25 -4.64
N ASN A 77 5.48 7.30 -5.40
CA ASN A 77 4.77 7.62 -6.64
C ASN A 77 3.27 7.80 -6.37
N ASN A 78 2.71 8.94 -6.77
CA ASN A 78 1.31 9.32 -6.56
C ASN A 78 0.34 8.76 -7.63
N ASN A 79 0.64 7.61 -8.22
CA ASN A 79 -0.26 6.97 -9.18
C ASN A 79 -1.21 6.00 -8.45
N ASN A 80 -2.51 6.08 -8.77
CA ASN A 80 -3.62 5.40 -8.09
C ASN A 80 -3.69 3.86 -8.29
N SER A 81 -2.63 3.21 -8.76
CA SER A 81 -2.55 1.74 -8.91
C SER A 81 -1.78 1.12 -7.74
N LEU A 82 -2.49 0.43 -6.83
CA LEU A 82 -1.92 -0.19 -5.62
C LEU A 82 -0.78 -1.19 -5.89
N LEU A 83 -0.72 -1.80 -7.08
CA LEU A 83 0.36 -2.71 -7.49
C LEU A 83 1.61 -2.01 -8.05
N GLU A 84 1.57 -0.69 -8.29
CA GLU A 84 2.73 0.10 -8.80
C GLU A 84 3.25 1.15 -7.80
N LYS A 85 2.70 1.19 -6.58
CA LYS A 85 3.03 2.20 -5.56
C LYS A 85 4.51 2.18 -5.13
N TYR A 86 5.19 1.05 -5.31
CA TYR A 86 6.63 0.89 -5.05
C TYR A 86 7.33 0.24 -6.25
N GLN A 87 7.63 1.03 -7.27
CA GLN A 87 8.66 0.65 -8.24
C GLN A 87 10.05 0.84 -7.62
N ARG A 88 10.97 -0.09 -7.93
CA ARG A 88 12.40 0.08 -7.64
C ARG A 88 12.89 1.33 -8.38
N ASN A 89 13.01 2.43 -7.64
CA ASN A 89 13.47 3.76 -8.07
C ASN A 89 13.67 3.95 -9.58
N SER A 90 12.64 4.49 -10.25
CA SER A 90 12.85 5.42 -11.37
C SER A 90 13.53 6.71 -10.92
N SER A 91 13.68 6.90 -9.61
CA SER A 91 14.45 7.99 -9.01
C SER A 91 15.90 8.02 -9.45
N LEU A 92 16.55 6.99 -10.00
CA LEU A 92 17.88 7.23 -10.58
C LEU A 92 17.81 8.27 -11.71
N LYS A 93 16.69 8.37 -12.44
CA LYS A 93 16.51 9.38 -13.50
C LYS A 93 16.25 10.78 -12.94
N GLU A 94 15.37 10.91 -11.95
CA GLU A 94 15.10 12.19 -11.26
C GLU A 94 16.28 12.61 -10.37
N ILE A 95 16.87 11.63 -9.68
CA ILE A 95 18.04 11.77 -8.84
C ILE A 95 19.29 12.07 -9.68
N THR A 96 19.39 11.56 -10.89
CA THR A 96 20.40 12.03 -11.83
C THR A 96 20.04 13.41 -12.37
N SER A 97 18.76 13.78 -12.50
CA SER A 97 18.37 15.12 -12.99
C SER A 97 18.74 16.26 -12.01
N TRP A 98 18.32 16.18 -10.75
CA TRP A 98 18.73 17.13 -9.70
C TRP A 98 20.24 17.02 -9.35
N LEU A 99 20.87 15.84 -9.39
CA LEU A 99 22.31 15.66 -9.16
C LEU A 99 23.11 16.23 -10.31
N THR A 100 22.65 16.09 -11.56
CA THR A 100 23.29 16.74 -12.70
C THR A 100 23.14 18.26 -12.56
N LYS A 101 22.02 18.78 -12.07
CA LYS A 101 21.89 20.23 -11.76
C LYS A 101 22.81 20.68 -10.62
N ILE A 102 22.99 19.88 -9.58
CA ILE A 102 23.89 20.18 -8.46
C ILE A 102 25.36 20.03 -8.89
N ILE A 103 25.72 18.98 -9.62
CA ILE A 103 27.08 18.78 -10.14
C ILE A 103 27.39 19.85 -11.17
N VAL A 104 26.52 20.12 -12.14
CA VAL A 104 26.70 21.20 -13.11
C VAL A 104 26.75 22.55 -12.39
N GLY A 105 25.89 22.81 -11.40
CA GLY A 105 25.91 24.04 -10.61
C GLY A 105 27.17 24.21 -9.76
N ILE A 106 27.60 23.18 -9.03
CA ILE A 106 28.82 23.20 -8.21
C ILE A 106 30.08 23.24 -9.09
N THR A 107 30.06 22.58 -10.24
CA THR A 107 31.16 22.58 -11.22
C THR A 107 31.26 23.91 -11.98
N LEU A 108 30.12 24.58 -12.24
CA LEU A 108 30.11 25.93 -12.79
C LEU A 108 30.53 26.99 -11.79
N VAL A 109 30.22 26.78 -10.50
CA VAL A 109 30.45 27.82 -9.49
C VAL A 109 31.85 27.70 -8.89
N GLU A 110 32.28 26.61 -8.22
CA GLU A 110 33.63 26.56 -7.63
C GLU A 110 34.12 25.14 -7.19
N PHE A 111 34.02 24.10 -8.04
CA PHE A 111 34.45 22.74 -7.65
C PHE A 111 35.93 22.66 -7.23
N LYS A 112 36.79 23.54 -7.77
CA LYS A 112 38.20 23.63 -7.37
C LYS A 112 38.37 24.16 -5.95
N ASP A 113 37.51 25.06 -5.51
CA ASP A 113 37.62 25.62 -4.16
C ASP A 113 37.22 24.60 -3.09
N ILE A 114 36.35 23.63 -3.40
CA ILE A 114 36.02 22.54 -2.45
C ILE A 114 37.29 21.79 -2.03
N PHE A 115 38.16 21.42 -2.98
CA PHE A 115 39.42 20.76 -2.65
C PHE A 115 40.39 21.68 -1.90
N LYS A 116 40.36 22.99 -2.19
CA LYS A 116 41.14 23.99 -1.46
C LYS A 116 40.70 24.08 0.00
N TYR A 117 39.40 24.16 0.26
CA TYR A 117 38.83 24.17 1.62
C TYR A 117 39.08 22.85 2.33
N LEU A 118 38.92 21.70 1.66
CA LEU A 118 39.25 20.40 2.24
C LEU A 118 40.72 20.32 2.63
N LYS A 119 41.63 20.79 1.78
CA LYS A 119 43.07 20.83 2.08
C LYS A 119 43.37 21.75 3.27
N LEU A 120 42.70 22.90 3.37
CA LEU A 120 42.83 23.80 4.53
C LEU A 120 42.35 23.12 5.81
N ILE A 121 41.20 22.44 5.78
CA ILE A 121 40.66 21.70 6.93
C ILE A 121 41.63 20.59 7.37
N ILE A 122 42.13 19.78 6.43
CA ILE A 122 43.10 18.72 6.72
C ILE A 122 44.36 19.32 7.34
N HIS A 123 44.86 20.43 6.80
CA HIS A 123 46.06 21.08 7.31
C HIS A 123 45.87 21.64 8.73
N HIS A 124 44.73 22.29 9.01
CA HIS A 124 44.41 22.80 10.34
C HIS A 124 44.24 21.67 11.37
N LEU A 125 43.56 20.59 11.00
CA LEU A 125 43.40 19.42 11.87
C LEU A 125 44.75 18.72 12.13
N SER A 126 45.57 18.56 11.09
CA SER A 126 46.92 17.99 11.19
C SER A 126 47.80 18.77 12.14
N TYR A 127 47.83 20.10 11.98
CA TYR A 127 48.59 21.00 12.84
C TYR A 127 48.16 20.94 14.31
N SER A 128 46.87 20.65 14.58
CA SER A 128 46.36 20.47 15.93
C SER A 128 46.85 19.19 16.61
N LEU A 129 47.24 18.16 15.83
CA LEU A 129 47.79 16.91 16.36
C LEU A 129 49.32 17.01 16.52
N SER A 130 50.03 17.37 15.45
CA SER A 130 51.48 17.66 15.47
C SER A 130 51.94 18.28 14.13
N LYS A 131 53.11 18.93 14.11
CA LYS A 131 53.68 19.58 12.91
C LYS A 131 54.38 18.61 11.94
N ASP A 132 53.87 17.40 11.79
CA ASP A 132 54.44 16.40 10.87
C ASP A 132 53.56 16.22 9.63
N ASP A 133 54.20 16.15 8.46
CA ASP A 133 53.54 15.93 7.17
C ASP A 133 52.82 14.58 7.13
N SER A 134 53.28 13.58 7.90
CA SER A 134 52.65 12.28 8.03
C SER A 134 51.19 12.35 8.52
N HIS A 135 50.88 13.28 9.46
CA HIS A 135 49.52 13.44 9.98
C HIS A 135 48.55 14.00 8.95
N THR A 136 49.04 14.82 8.02
CA THR A 136 48.24 15.41 6.94
C THR A 136 47.70 14.32 6.03
N VAL A 137 48.56 13.34 5.67
CA VAL A 137 48.18 12.19 4.85
C VAL A 137 47.19 11.28 5.60
N ILE A 138 47.42 11.02 6.88
CA ILE A 138 46.56 10.18 7.70
C ILE A 138 45.17 10.78 7.86
N ILE A 139 45.06 12.07 8.21
CA ILE A 139 43.77 12.74 8.38
C ILE A 139 43.02 12.79 7.05
N GLY A 140 43.70 13.11 5.95
CA GLY A 140 43.08 13.07 4.62
C GLY A 140 42.55 11.67 4.26
N SER A 141 43.31 10.63 4.61
CA SER A 141 42.92 9.24 4.39
C SER A 141 41.72 8.85 5.25
N ILE A 142 41.70 9.22 6.53
CA ILE A 142 40.57 8.98 7.44
C ILE A 142 39.31 9.66 6.92
N ILE A 143 39.38 10.95 6.59
CA ILE A 143 38.23 11.70 6.07
C ILE A 143 37.69 11.04 4.81
N GLY A 144 38.55 10.77 3.82
CA GLY A 144 38.14 10.16 2.55
C GLY A 144 37.56 8.76 2.73
N THR A 145 38.27 7.88 3.44
CA THR A 145 37.86 6.49 3.64
C THR A 145 36.56 6.38 4.44
N PHE A 146 36.44 7.07 5.59
CA PHE A 146 35.23 6.96 6.41
C PHE A 146 34.02 7.67 5.79
N PHE A 147 34.23 8.75 5.03
CA PHE A 147 33.16 9.36 4.24
C PHE A 147 32.60 8.37 3.20
N ILE A 148 33.48 7.72 2.41
CA ILE A 148 33.06 6.75 1.40
C ILE A 148 32.41 5.52 2.03
N LEU A 149 32.99 4.98 3.12
CA LEU A 149 32.43 3.83 3.81
C LEU A 149 31.07 4.15 4.44
N GLY A 150 30.92 5.32 5.08
CA GLY A 150 29.64 5.78 5.62
C GLY A 150 28.57 5.89 4.52
N PHE A 151 28.94 6.49 3.38
CA PHE A 151 28.07 6.54 2.21
C PHE A 151 27.61 5.15 1.77
N ILE A 152 28.54 4.21 1.56
CA ILE A 152 28.23 2.86 1.07
C ILE A 152 27.36 2.10 2.08
N VAL A 153 27.68 2.14 3.37
CA VAL A 153 26.93 1.43 4.41
C VAL A 153 25.49 1.91 4.44
N PHE A 154 25.25 3.21 4.57
CA PHE A 154 23.90 3.75 4.67
C PHE A 154 23.15 3.73 3.34
N PHE A 155 23.84 3.81 2.20
CA PHE A 155 23.21 3.61 0.90
C PHE A 155 22.66 2.18 0.77
N ILE A 156 23.50 1.17 1.05
CA ILE A 156 23.08 -0.24 0.99
C ILE A 156 21.97 -0.49 2.00
N LEU A 157 22.13 -0.04 3.24
CA LEU A 157 21.15 -0.21 4.31
C LEU A 157 19.81 0.45 3.98
N SER A 158 19.84 1.63 3.34
CA SER A 158 18.61 2.31 2.91
C SER A 158 17.90 1.57 1.79
N VAL A 159 18.65 1.09 0.79
CA VAL A 159 18.09 0.41 -0.39
C VAL A 159 17.62 -1.00 -0.08
N THR A 160 18.28 -1.72 0.84
CA THR A 160 17.88 -3.09 1.20
C THR A 160 16.95 -3.09 2.40
N THR A 161 17.42 -2.62 3.55
CA THR A 161 16.74 -2.84 4.83
C THR A 161 15.63 -1.84 5.05
N ILE A 162 15.92 -0.53 4.92
CA ILE A 162 14.90 0.51 5.15
C ILE A 162 13.80 0.40 4.10
N PHE A 163 14.14 0.11 2.84
CA PHE A 163 13.13 -0.12 1.81
C PHE A 163 12.28 -1.36 2.10
N GLU A 164 12.88 -2.50 2.45
CA GLU A 164 12.12 -3.71 2.81
C GLU A 164 11.25 -3.47 4.04
N GLU A 165 11.78 -2.82 5.09
CA GLU A 165 11.02 -2.47 6.29
C GLU A 165 9.92 -1.44 6.02
N LEU A 166 10.14 -0.46 5.15
CA LEU A 166 9.10 0.49 4.73
C LEU A 166 8.03 -0.23 3.92
N VAL A 167 8.40 -1.12 3.00
CA VAL A 167 7.42 -1.90 2.23
C VAL A 167 6.67 -2.87 3.12
N VAL A 168 7.33 -3.51 4.09
CA VAL A 168 6.69 -4.41 5.06
C VAL A 168 5.84 -3.62 6.04
N ASN A 169 6.31 -2.48 6.56
CA ASN A 169 5.54 -1.63 7.44
C ASN A 169 4.40 -0.95 6.71
N ASP A 170 4.56 -0.52 5.46
CA ASP A 170 3.45 0.00 4.65
C ASP A 170 2.51 -1.11 4.25
N LYS A 171 2.96 -2.34 4.02
CA LYS A 171 2.08 -3.51 3.87
C LYS A 171 1.40 -3.91 5.18
N ASN A 172 2.04 -3.68 6.32
CA ASN A 172 1.48 -3.96 7.64
C ASN A 172 0.51 -2.86 8.07
N ILE A 173 0.84 -1.61 7.78
CA ILE A 173 -0.03 -0.44 7.92
C ILE A 173 -1.14 -0.57 6.91
N GLU A 174 -0.90 -1.01 5.68
CA GLU A 174 -1.94 -1.37 4.73
C GLU A 174 -2.68 -2.59 5.23
N SER A 175 -2.10 -3.60 5.85
CA SER A 175 -2.83 -4.74 6.43
C SER A 175 -3.52 -4.40 7.74
N ILE A 176 -3.19 -3.30 8.41
CA ILE A 176 -3.88 -2.77 9.59
C ILE A 176 -4.95 -1.79 9.09
N LEU A 177 -4.68 -1.01 8.07
CA LEU A 177 -5.65 -0.16 7.39
C LEU A 177 -6.62 -0.97 6.54
N THR A 178 -6.26 -2.18 6.07
CA THR A 178 -7.08 -3.13 5.28
C THR A 178 -7.60 -4.29 6.13
N GLY A 179 -6.85 -4.71 7.15
CA GLY A 179 -7.23 -5.74 8.12
C GLY A 179 -7.90 -5.20 9.40
N GLU A 180 -7.83 -3.89 9.68
CA GLU A 180 -8.81 -3.21 10.53
C GLU A 180 -9.79 -2.33 9.73
N ALA A 181 -9.50 -2.00 8.47
CA ALA A 181 -10.49 -1.38 7.58
C ALA A 181 -10.51 -2.05 6.20
N MET A 182 -11.36 -3.07 6.04
CA MET A 182 -12.10 -3.30 4.78
C MET A 182 -11.42 -2.76 3.52
N ASN A 183 -10.72 -3.63 2.77
CA ASN A 183 -10.41 -3.39 1.36
C ASN A 183 -11.59 -2.66 0.66
N PRO A 184 -11.46 -1.36 0.29
CA PRO A 184 -12.53 -0.62 -0.37
C PRO A 184 -12.55 -0.85 -1.88
N ASN A 185 -11.62 -1.63 -2.45
CA ASN A 185 -11.56 -1.86 -3.89
C ASN A 185 -11.34 -3.34 -4.20
N ILE A 186 -12.44 -4.08 -4.20
CA ILE A 186 -13.11 -4.62 -5.42
C ILE A 186 -14.27 -5.42 -4.85
N VAL A 187 -15.47 -4.85 -4.92
CA VAL A 187 -16.70 -5.67 -4.86
C VAL A 187 -17.47 -5.37 -6.14
N TYR A 188 -16.90 -5.85 -7.24
CA TYR A 188 -17.74 -6.54 -8.21
C TYR A 188 -18.01 -7.91 -7.57
N VAL A 189 -19.26 -8.15 -7.14
CA VAL A 189 -19.63 -9.33 -6.35
C VAL A 189 -19.50 -10.57 -7.24
N HIS A 190 -18.31 -11.16 -7.22
CA HIS A 190 -17.95 -12.34 -7.98
C HIS A 190 -17.83 -13.51 -7.00
N ASN A 191 -18.83 -14.38 -6.98
CA ASN A 191 -19.02 -15.52 -6.07
C ASN A 191 -19.33 -15.20 -4.61
N GLU A 192 -20.36 -15.88 -4.08
CA GLU A 192 -20.65 -16.01 -2.65
C GLU A 192 -19.39 -16.32 -1.85
N ASP A 193 -18.56 -17.21 -2.39
CA ASP A 193 -17.35 -17.68 -1.75
C ASP A 193 -16.32 -16.56 -1.53
N LYS A 194 -16.11 -15.62 -2.45
CA LYS A 194 -15.10 -14.56 -2.23
C LYS A 194 -15.58 -13.52 -1.23
N LEU A 195 -16.85 -13.11 -1.32
CA LEU A 195 -17.44 -12.18 -0.37
C LEU A 195 -17.47 -12.82 1.03
N ASN A 196 -17.95 -14.06 1.13
CA ASN A 196 -17.94 -14.81 2.38
C ASN A 196 -16.51 -15.05 2.89
N ASN A 197 -15.53 -15.35 2.04
CA ASN A 197 -14.13 -15.54 2.45
C ASN A 197 -13.49 -14.24 2.98
N HIS A 198 -13.73 -13.08 2.33
CA HIS A 198 -13.24 -11.78 2.83
C HIS A 198 -14.00 -11.27 4.07
N LEU A 199 -15.25 -11.69 4.25
CA LEU A 199 -16.08 -11.40 5.41
C LEU A 199 -15.89 -12.43 6.55
N ASN A 200 -15.25 -13.59 6.31
CA ASN A 200 -15.03 -14.64 7.31
C ASN A 200 -13.55 -14.83 7.68
N SER A 201 -12.59 -14.38 6.86
CA SER A 201 -11.15 -14.65 7.09
C SER A 201 -10.63 -14.11 8.43
N ASP A 202 -11.07 -12.92 8.84
CA ASP A 202 -10.68 -12.33 10.14
C ASP A 202 -11.66 -12.71 11.27
N PHE A 203 -12.89 -13.14 10.93
CA PHE A 203 -14.00 -13.32 11.88
C PHE A 203 -14.16 -14.76 12.34
N SER A 204 -13.54 -15.71 11.64
CA SER A 204 -13.43 -17.11 12.06
C SER A 204 -12.79 -17.29 13.44
N LYS A 205 -12.11 -16.25 13.95
CA LYS A 205 -11.47 -16.21 15.27
C LYS A 205 -12.22 -15.40 16.33
N MET A 206 -13.35 -14.76 16.00
CA MET A 206 -14.09 -13.94 16.96
C MET A 206 -14.77 -14.83 18.02
N GLU A 207 -14.50 -14.54 19.30
CA GLU A 207 -15.10 -15.28 20.40
C GLU A 207 -16.61 -15.01 20.50
N GLN A 208 -17.38 -16.00 20.97
CA GLN A 208 -18.84 -15.85 21.15
C GLN A 208 -19.22 -14.69 22.08
N LYS A 209 -18.35 -14.37 23.03
CA LYS A 209 -18.52 -13.25 23.96
C LYS A 209 -18.53 -11.90 23.22
N ASP A 210 -17.61 -11.72 22.28
CA ASP A 210 -17.49 -10.47 21.51
C ASP A 210 -18.70 -10.26 20.60
N LYS A 211 -19.21 -11.34 19.99
CA LYS A 211 -20.46 -11.32 19.22
C LYS A 211 -21.61 -10.79 20.05
N GLN A 212 -21.78 -11.34 21.26
CA GLN A 212 -22.86 -10.92 22.16
C GLN A 212 -22.72 -9.45 22.58
N GLU A 213 -21.50 -8.97 22.80
CA GLU A 213 -21.26 -7.56 23.14
C GLU A 213 -21.65 -6.61 22.00
N ILE A 214 -21.31 -6.96 20.75
CA ILE A 214 -21.72 -6.19 19.57
C ILE A 214 -23.25 -6.17 19.44
N LEU A 215 -23.92 -7.32 19.61
CA LEU A 215 -25.38 -7.38 19.55
C LEU A 215 -26.05 -6.55 20.66
N ASN A 216 -25.51 -6.60 21.88
CA ASN A 216 -25.98 -5.80 23.00
C ASN A 216 -25.82 -4.29 22.71
N TYR A 217 -24.69 -3.90 22.12
CA TYR A 217 -24.47 -2.53 21.68
C TYR A 217 -25.51 -2.10 20.65
N VAL A 218 -25.71 -2.90 19.59
CA VAL A 218 -26.67 -2.59 18.50
C VAL A 218 -28.10 -2.52 19.03
N SER A 219 -28.48 -3.42 19.93
CA SER A 219 -29.79 -3.41 20.59
C SER A 219 -30.00 -2.14 21.42
N SER A 220 -28.98 -1.71 22.16
CA SER A 220 -29.06 -0.54 23.06
C SER A 220 -28.95 0.80 22.32
N ASN A 221 -28.20 0.84 21.22
CA ASN A 221 -27.79 2.10 20.58
C ASN A 221 -28.24 2.27 19.14
N GLY A 222 -28.71 1.21 18.49
CA GLY A 222 -28.93 1.20 17.04
C GLY A 222 -27.61 1.17 16.25
N VAL A 223 -27.74 1.21 14.92
CA VAL A 223 -26.61 1.26 13.98
C VAL A 223 -26.27 2.69 13.55
N ASP A 224 -27.06 3.68 13.97
CA ASP A 224 -27.08 5.05 13.47
C ASP A 224 -26.24 6.03 14.30
N LYS A 225 -25.69 5.64 15.45
CA LYS A 225 -24.87 6.53 16.29
C LYS A 225 -23.39 6.61 15.90
N LEU A 226 -22.90 5.67 15.09
CA LEU A 226 -21.49 5.56 14.71
C LEU A 226 -21.13 6.49 13.54
N ASN A 227 -19.85 6.86 13.40
CA ASN A 227 -19.39 7.57 12.19
C ASN A 227 -19.49 6.64 10.95
N PRO A 228 -19.41 7.15 9.70
CA PRO A 228 -19.64 6.35 8.49
C PRO A 228 -18.74 5.11 8.41
N LEU A 229 -17.44 5.27 8.69
CA LEU A 229 -16.45 4.20 8.65
C LEU A 229 -16.76 3.09 9.67
N LEU A 230 -17.05 3.47 10.92
CA LEU A 230 -17.42 2.52 11.97
C LEU A 230 -18.77 1.86 11.69
N THR A 231 -19.72 2.57 11.09
CA THR A 231 -21.02 2.02 10.69
C THR A 231 -20.85 0.97 9.59
N LYS A 232 -19.98 1.23 8.61
CA LYS A 232 -19.61 0.27 7.56
C LYS A 232 -18.98 -0.98 8.18
N ARG A 233 -18.00 -0.81 9.09
CA ARG A 233 -17.39 -1.93 9.83
C ARG A 233 -18.43 -2.75 10.59
N LEU A 234 -19.36 -2.09 11.27
CA LEU A 234 -20.48 -2.75 11.95
C LEU A 234 -21.34 -3.59 10.99
N GLY A 235 -21.62 -3.08 9.78
CA GLY A 235 -22.31 -3.85 8.74
C GLY A 235 -21.60 -5.15 8.36
N LYS A 236 -20.26 -5.14 8.29
CA LYS A 236 -19.45 -6.37 8.07
C LYS A 236 -19.52 -7.34 9.24
N PHE A 237 -19.42 -6.85 10.48
CA PHE A 237 -19.58 -7.70 11.66
C PHE A 237 -20.95 -8.37 11.68
N LEU A 238 -22.02 -7.61 11.44
CA LEU A 238 -23.39 -8.13 11.43
C LEU A 238 -23.58 -9.15 10.31
N TYR A 239 -23.03 -8.92 9.12
CA TYR A 239 -23.09 -9.90 8.04
C TYR A 239 -22.41 -11.22 8.42
N ALA A 240 -21.20 -11.17 9.00
CA ALA A 240 -20.46 -12.36 9.42
C ALA A 240 -21.10 -13.12 10.60
N MET A 241 -22.09 -12.51 11.26
CA MET A 241 -22.92 -13.12 12.30
C MET A 241 -24.28 -13.60 11.76
N ASP A 242 -24.49 -13.55 10.44
CA ASP A 242 -25.77 -13.86 9.77
C ASP A 242 -26.93 -12.93 10.17
N GLU A 243 -26.62 -11.76 10.75
CA GLU A 243 -27.58 -10.72 11.12
C GLU A 243 -27.88 -9.81 9.91
N TYR A 244 -28.40 -10.40 8.85
CA TYR A 244 -28.48 -9.76 7.53
C TYR A 244 -29.35 -8.49 7.49
N GLU A 245 -30.45 -8.44 8.24
CA GLU A 245 -31.28 -7.24 8.31
C GLU A 245 -30.54 -6.06 8.94
N LEU A 246 -29.86 -6.32 10.06
CA LEU A 246 -29.04 -5.32 10.75
C LEU A 246 -27.83 -4.93 9.90
N ALA A 247 -27.20 -5.88 9.21
CA ALA A 247 -26.09 -5.64 8.31
C ALA A 247 -26.48 -4.71 7.16
N ALA A 248 -27.60 -5.00 6.47
CA ALA A 248 -28.12 -4.15 5.42
C ALA A 248 -28.43 -2.74 5.95
N LYS A 249 -29.05 -2.63 7.11
CA LYS A 249 -29.36 -1.34 7.75
C LYS A 249 -28.09 -0.54 8.08
N ALA A 250 -27.06 -1.18 8.60
CA ALA A 250 -25.78 -0.52 8.90
C ALA A 250 -25.12 0.00 7.61
N TYR A 251 -25.05 -0.81 6.56
CA TYR A 251 -24.52 -0.36 5.27
C TYR A 251 -25.32 0.80 4.65
N GLU A 252 -26.65 0.79 4.75
CA GLU A 252 -27.46 1.94 4.33
C GLU A 252 -27.15 3.19 5.14
N MET A 253 -26.98 3.07 6.46
CA MET A 253 -26.64 4.20 7.33
C MET A 253 -25.26 4.76 7.04
N ALA A 254 -24.29 3.92 6.69
CA ALA A 254 -22.98 4.37 6.25
C ALA A 254 -23.10 5.27 4.99
N TYR A 255 -23.85 4.83 3.97
CA TYR A 255 -24.12 5.62 2.77
C TYR A 255 -24.97 6.88 3.03
N ILE A 256 -25.92 6.84 3.96
CA ILE A 256 -26.72 8.02 4.31
C ILE A 256 -25.84 9.11 4.90
N LYS A 257 -24.86 8.73 5.72
CA LYS A 257 -23.95 9.67 6.39
C LYS A 257 -22.81 10.14 5.49
N ASP A 258 -22.40 9.31 4.54
CA ASP A 258 -21.37 9.63 3.56
C ASP A 258 -21.84 9.16 2.17
N LYS A 259 -22.25 10.13 1.34
CA LYS A 259 -22.80 9.84 0.00
C LYS A 259 -21.75 9.40 -1.00
N ASP A 260 -20.47 9.63 -0.71
CA ASP A 260 -19.38 9.17 -1.55
C ASP A 260 -19.14 7.65 -1.38
N GLU A 261 -19.59 7.07 -0.26
CA GLU A 261 -19.48 5.65 0.09
C GLU A 261 -20.57 4.77 -0.57
N LYS A 262 -20.67 4.86 -1.90
CA LYS A 262 -21.68 4.17 -2.73
C LYS A 262 -21.62 2.65 -2.61
N ILE A 263 -20.44 2.11 -2.36
CA ILE A 263 -20.21 0.67 -2.17
C ILE A 263 -21.04 0.14 -1.00
N SER A 264 -21.18 0.90 0.07
CA SER A 264 -22.03 0.50 1.20
C SER A 264 -23.50 0.37 0.77
N LEU A 265 -24.01 1.28 -0.08
CA LEU A 265 -25.36 1.11 -0.63
C LEU A 265 -25.48 -0.14 -1.50
N LEU A 266 -24.47 -0.45 -2.34
CA LEU A 266 -24.47 -1.68 -3.14
C LEU A 266 -24.49 -2.94 -2.27
N ASN A 267 -23.68 -2.98 -1.20
CA ASN A 267 -23.67 -4.09 -0.25
C ASN A 267 -25.02 -4.27 0.45
N ALA A 268 -25.67 -3.18 0.88
CA ALA A 268 -27.02 -3.25 1.43
C ALA A 268 -28.03 -3.83 0.43
N CYS A 269 -27.97 -3.37 -0.83
CA CYS A 269 -28.85 -3.84 -1.90
C CYS A 269 -28.62 -5.32 -2.23
N TYR A 270 -27.36 -5.77 -2.22
CA TYR A 270 -27.00 -7.18 -2.37
C TYR A 270 -27.60 -8.04 -1.26
N ILE A 271 -27.40 -7.66 0.01
CA ILE A 271 -27.93 -8.40 1.16
C ILE A 271 -29.45 -8.49 1.08
N LYS A 272 -30.12 -7.37 0.77
CA LYS A 272 -31.58 -7.31 0.64
C LYS A 272 -32.11 -8.23 -0.45
N SER A 273 -31.56 -8.15 -1.66
CA SER A 273 -32.04 -8.96 -2.78
C SER A 273 -31.75 -10.44 -2.58
N LYS A 274 -30.53 -10.78 -2.15
CA LYS A 274 -30.06 -12.15 -2.16
C LYS A 274 -30.45 -12.94 -0.93
N LEU A 275 -30.21 -12.36 0.24
CA LEU A 275 -30.33 -13.07 1.53
C LEU A 275 -31.70 -12.83 2.16
N LEU A 276 -32.25 -11.62 2.01
CA LEU A 276 -33.56 -11.26 2.57
C LEU A 276 -34.71 -11.38 1.57
N LYS A 277 -34.43 -11.63 0.28
CA LYS A 277 -35.41 -11.68 -0.82
C LYS A 277 -36.28 -10.42 -0.94
N ASP A 278 -35.78 -9.29 -0.44
CA ASP A 278 -36.39 -7.97 -0.50
C ASP A 278 -35.95 -7.24 -1.78
N PHE A 279 -36.42 -7.75 -2.92
CA PHE A 279 -36.09 -7.23 -4.25
C PHE A 279 -36.60 -5.80 -4.44
N ASP A 280 -37.81 -5.49 -3.97
CA ASP A 280 -38.45 -4.20 -4.17
C ASP A 280 -37.66 -3.04 -3.55
N ASN A 281 -37.28 -3.15 -2.27
CA ASN A 281 -36.51 -2.09 -1.61
C ASN A 281 -35.11 -1.96 -2.20
N SER A 282 -34.48 -3.08 -2.54
CA SER A 282 -33.17 -3.10 -3.19
C SER A 282 -33.21 -2.40 -4.55
N ASN A 283 -34.17 -2.78 -5.41
CA ASN A 283 -34.35 -2.22 -6.74
C ASN A 283 -34.72 -0.74 -6.69
N LYS A 284 -35.54 -0.31 -5.73
CA LYS A 284 -35.89 1.10 -5.53
C LYS A 284 -34.66 1.95 -5.23
N LYS A 285 -33.77 1.49 -4.34
CA LYS A 285 -32.54 2.20 -3.97
C LYS A 285 -31.52 2.26 -5.10
N LEU A 286 -31.34 1.18 -5.85
CA LEU A 286 -30.47 1.16 -7.02
C LEU A 286 -30.96 2.11 -8.12
N LYS A 287 -32.27 2.17 -8.37
CA LYS A 287 -32.87 3.13 -9.31
C LYS A 287 -32.67 4.58 -8.86
N GLU A 288 -32.78 4.85 -7.55
CA GLU A 288 -32.49 6.18 -7.00
C GLU A 288 -31.01 6.55 -7.18
N LEU A 289 -30.10 5.61 -6.93
CA LEU A 289 -28.66 5.81 -7.17
C LEU A 289 -28.38 6.08 -8.65
N ILE A 290 -28.94 5.30 -9.57
CA ILE A 290 -28.81 5.49 -11.02
C ILE A 290 -29.35 6.84 -11.46
N LYS A 291 -30.50 7.27 -10.91
CA LYS A 291 -31.08 8.58 -11.22
C LYS A 291 -30.15 9.72 -10.82
N ASN A 292 -29.46 9.58 -9.69
CA ASN A 292 -28.52 10.58 -9.19
C ASN A 292 -27.15 10.49 -9.89
N GLU A 293 -26.73 9.29 -10.30
CA GLU A 293 -25.44 9.00 -10.93
C GLU A 293 -25.57 8.07 -12.14
N PRO A 294 -26.01 8.59 -13.30
CA PRO A 294 -26.28 7.78 -14.49
C PRO A 294 -25.05 7.10 -15.09
N THR A 295 -23.84 7.52 -14.73
CA THR A 295 -22.59 6.94 -15.23
C THR A 295 -22.00 5.89 -14.29
N TYR A 296 -22.65 5.61 -13.15
CA TYR A 296 -22.15 4.65 -12.17
C TYR A 296 -22.54 3.21 -12.54
N ALA A 297 -21.74 2.60 -13.43
CA ALA A 297 -21.94 1.25 -13.95
C ALA A 297 -22.27 0.16 -12.90
N PRO A 298 -21.63 0.15 -11.70
CA PRO A 298 -21.92 -0.87 -10.69
C PRO A 298 -23.38 -0.90 -10.21
N ALA A 299 -24.09 0.23 -10.24
CA ALA A 299 -25.50 0.27 -9.86
C ALA A 299 -26.40 -0.44 -10.89
N TYR A 300 -26.14 -0.23 -12.19
CA TYR A 300 -26.81 -0.95 -13.27
C TYR A 300 -26.52 -2.45 -13.20
N TYR A 301 -25.26 -2.82 -12.95
CA TYR A 301 -24.86 -4.22 -12.80
C TYR A 301 -25.61 -4.91 -11.65
N ASN A 302 -25.63 -4.30 -10.45
CA ASN A 302 -26.36 -4.85 -9.31
C ASN A 302 -27.87 -4.93 -9.56
N LEU A 303 -28.44 -3.96 -10.28
CA LEU A 303 -29.85 -3.96 -10.64
C LEU A 303 -30.18 -5.08 -11.63
N ALA A 304 -29.29 -5.37 -12.58
CA ALA A 304 -29.41 -6.51 -13.47
C ALA A 304 -29.38 -7.84 -12.70
N CYS A 305 -28.41 -8.01 -11.80
CA CYS A 305 -28.31 -9.20 -10.94
C CYS A 305 -29.56 -9.37 -10.08
N ASN A 306 -30.12 -8.29 -9.52
CA ASN A 306 -31.35 -8.37 -8.74
C ASN A 306 -32.54 -8.85 -9.57
N TYR A 307 -32.77 -8.26 -10.75
CA TYR A 307 -33.88 -8.68 -11.61
C TYR A 307 -33.73 -10.13 -12.06
N ASN A 308 -32.52 -10.60 -12.35
CA ASN A 308 -32.33 -11.99 -12.73
C ASN A 308 -32.49 -12.95 -11.55
N ARG A 309 -32.04 -12.58 -10.34
CA ARG A 309 -32.33 -13.37 -9.12
C ARG A 309 -33.83 -13.49 -8.87
N GLU A 310 -34.55 -12.38 -9.00
CA GLU A 310 -36.00 -12.34 -8.86
C GLU A 310 -36.69 -13.20 -9.94
N TYR A 311 -36.22 -13.11 -11.19
CA TYR A 311 -36.68 -13.97 -12.28
C TYR A 311 -36.45 -15.45 -11.96
N LEU A 312 -35.24 -15.83 -11.53
CA LEU A 312 -34.89 -17.23 -11.22
C LEU A 312 -35.71 -17.78 -10.05
N GLU A 313 -36.06 -16.95 -9.07
CA GLU A 313 -36.93 -17.32 -7.94
C GLU A 313 -38.35 -17.65 -8.41
N PHE A 314 -38.91 -16.86 -9.34
CA PHE A 314 -40.32 -16.94 -9.72
C PHE A 314 -40.62 -17.65 -11.05
N LYS A 315 -39.60 -17.96 -11.87
CA LYS A 315 -39.78 -18.52 -13.23
C LYS A 315 -40.60 -19.81 -13.27
N ASP A 316 -40.48 -20.64 -12.24
CA ASP A 316 -41.14 -21.94 -12.17
C ASP A 316 -42.49 -21.86 -11.44
N ALA A 317 -42.66 -20.84 -10.59
CA ALA A 317 -43.86 -20.67 -9.78
C ALA A 317 -45.01 -19.97 -10.54
N ILE A 318 -44.69 -19.02 -11.42
CA ILE A 318 -45.69 -18.13 -12.02
C ILE A 318 -45.32 -17.79 -13.48
N LYS A 319 -45.99 -18.41 -14.45
CA LYS A 319 -45.90 -18.00 -15.88
C LYS A 319 -46.77 -16.77 -16.15
N THR A 320 -46.28 -15.60 -15.74
CA THR A 320 -46.95 -14.31 -16.00
C THR A 320 -46.07 -13.39 -16.84
N ASP A 321 -46.70 -12.41 -17.49
CA ASP A 321 -45.99 -11.33 -18.19
C ASP A 321 -44.97 -10.64 -17.29
N TYR A 322 -45.24 -10.55 -15.98
CA TYR A 322 -44.32 -10.00 -14.98
C TYR A 322 -42.94 -10.67 -15.03
N VAL A 323 -42.89 -11.99 -14.97
CA VAL A 323 -41.64 -12.77 -14.97
C VAL A 323 -40.86 -12.56 -16.26
N ASN A 324 -41.53 -12.49 -17.40
CA ASN A 324 -40.89 -12.17 -18.68
C ASN A 324 -40.28 -10.75 -18.66
N THR A 325 -40.95 -9.77 -18.05
CA THR A 325 -40.38 -8.42 -17.92
C THR A 325 -39.14 -8.37 -17.03
N LEU A 326 -39.01 -9.26 -16.03
CA LEU A 326 -37.83 -9.28 -15.16
C LEU A 326 -36.58 -9.67 -15.93
N LYS A 327 -36.66 -10.72 -16.76
CA LYS A 327 -35.53 -11.13 -17.59
C LYS A 327 -35.09 -10.01 -18.54
N SER A 328 -36.03 -9.40 -19.27
CA SER A 328 -35.72 -8.28 -20.17
C SER A 328 -35.14 -7.07 -19.43
N LYS A 329 -35.62 -6.76 -18.22
CA LYS A 329 -35.04 -5.71 -17.37
C LYS A 329 -33.62 -6.05 -16.93
N ALA A 330 -33.33 -7.30 -16.62
CA ALA A 330 -31.99 -7.75 -16.27
C ALA A 330 -31.03 -7.55 -17.45
N GLU A 331 -31.41 -8.02 -18.65
CA GLU A 331 -30.62 -7.89 -19.88
C GLU A 331 -30.37 -6.42 -20.25
N ALA A 332 -31.40 -5.56 -20.16
CA ALA A 332 -31.26 -4.13 -20.45
C ALA A 332 -30.31 -3.42 -19.49
N ASN A 333 -30.40 -3.69 -18.18
CA ASN A 333 -29.50 -3.08 -17.20
C ASN A 333 -28.07 -3.62 -17.33
N LEU A 334 -27.89 -4.90 -17.67
CA LEU A 334 -26.57 -5.47 -17.90
C LEU A 334 -25.92 -4.87 -19.16
N THR A 335 -26.70 -4.67 -20.22
CA THR A 335 -26.24 -3.99 -21.44
C THR A 335 -25.68 -2.61 -21.10
N GLU A 336 -26.44 -1.83 -20.34
CA GLU A 336 -26.03 -0.48 -19.93
C GLU A 336 -24.81 -0.49 -19.00
N ALA A 337 -24.73 -1.45 -18.07
CA ALA A 337 -23.57 -1.61 -17.20
C ALA A 337 -22.29 -1.88 -18.01
N LEU A 338 -22.34 -2.79 -18.99
CA LEU A 338 -21.20 -3.14 -19.84
C LEU A 338 -20.85 -2.03 -20.83
N ARG A 339 -21.83 -1.22 -21.25
CA ARG A 339 -21.62 -0.02 -22.05
C ARG A 339 -20.81 1.02 -21.27
N LEU A 340 -21.16 1.25 -20.01
CA LEU A 340 -20.50 2.22 -19.12
C LEU A 340 -19.12 1.74 -18.65
N ASP A 341 -18.98 0.44 -18.35
CA ASP A 341 -17.74 -0.17 -17.88
C ASP A 341 -17.56 -1.56 -18.51
N LYS A 342 -16.73 -1.63 -19.56
CA LYS A 342 -16.39 -2.89 -20.24
C LYS A 342 -15.58 -3.83 -19.35
N GLY A 343 -14.97 -3.32 -18.27
CA GLY A 343 -14.27 -4.11 -17.26
C GLY A 343 -15.17 -5.19 -16.70
N LEU A 344 -16.46 -4.89 -16.50
CA LEU A 344 -17.49 -5.78 -15.95
C LEU A 344 -17.78 -7.04 -16.77
N TYR A 345 -17.23 -7.21 -17.97
CA TYR A 345 -17.53 -8.38 -18.80
C TYR A 345 -17.02 -9.69 -18.16
N SER A 346 -15.79 -9.69 -17.65
CA SER A 346 -15.24 -10.85 -16.93
C SER A 346 -16.05 -11.21 -15.69
N GLU A 347 -16.63 -10.19 -15.07
CA GLU A 347 -17.49 -10.21 -13.90
C GLU A 347 -18.85 -10.83 -14.25
N ALA A 348 -19.46 -10.36 -15.32
CA ALA A 348 -20.74 -10.89 -15.77
C ALA A 348 -20.68 -12.39 -16.12
N LYS A 349 -19.56 -12.88 -16.67
CA LYS A 349 -19.42 -14.29 -17.10
C LYS A 349 -19.34 -15.33 -15.97
N GLN A 350 -18.93 -14.94 -14.76
CA GLN A 350 -18.77 -15.90 -13.64
C GLN A 350 -19.75 -15.62 -12.49
N ASP A 351 -20.59 -14.58 -12.59
CA ASP A 351 -21.58 -14.25 -11.55
C ASP A 351 -22.81 -15.15 -11.70
N GLU A 352 -23.00 -16.05 -10.73
CA GLU A 352 -24.14 -16.96 -10.67
C GLU A 352 -25.50 -16.23 -10.68
N ALA A 353 -25.53 -14.97 -10.23
CA ALA A 353 -26.75 -14.16 -10.29
C ALA A 353 -27.23 -13.89 -11.71
N LEU A 354 -26.37 -14.05 -12.72
CA LEU A 354 -26.66 -13.85 -14.14
C LEU A 354 -26.82 -15.17 -14.90
N ASN A 355 -26.92 -16.30 -14.19
CA ASN A 355 -27.17 -17.60 -14.81
C ASN A 355 -28.42 -17.58 -15.70
N GLY A 356 -28.28 -18.07 -16.94
CA GLY A 356 -29.34 -18.10 -17.94
C GLY A 356 -29.49 -16.83 -18.80
N ILE A 357 -28.61 -15.84 -18.61
CA ILE A 357 -28.47 -14.67 -19.48
C ILE A 357 -27.32 -14.91 -20.48
N ASP A 358 -27.52 -14.56 -21.75
CA ASP A 358 -26.47 -14.63 -22.77
C ASP A 358 -25.55 -13.40 -22.69
N ILE A 359 -24.52 -13.52 -21.85
CA ILE A 359 -23.57 -12.43 -21.59
C ILE A 359 -22.76 -12.05 -22.84
N GLU A 360 -22.48 -13.00 -23.73
CA GLU A 360 -21.67 -12.76 -24.93
C GLU A 360 -22.44 -11.94 -25.97
N ASP A 361 -23.72 -12.29 -26.18
CA ASP A 361 -24.64 -11.52 -27.02
C ASP A 361 -24.84 -10.09 -26.47
N ILE A 362 -25.09 -9.95 -25.16
CA ILE A 362 -25.27 -8.64 -24.52
C ILE A 362 -24.01 -7.79 -24.62
N PHE A 363 -22.83 -8.36 -24.36
CA PHE A 363 -21.57 -7.63 -24.47
C PHE A 363 -21.30 -7.17 -25.91
N SER A 364 -21.69 -7.97 -26.90
CA SER A 364 -21.57 -7.59 -28.31
C SER A 364 -22.48 -6.40 -28.63
N LYS A 365 -23.76 -6.45 -28.23
CA LYS A 365 -24.72 -5.34 -28.40
C LYS A 365 -24.27 -4.05 -27.72
N SER A 366 -23.65 -4.15 -26.53
CA SER A 366 -23.16 -2.98 -25.80
C SER A 366 -22.04 -2.19 -26.53
N LYS A 367 -21.44 -2.77 -27.60
CA LYS A 367 -20.40 -2.11 -28.39
C LYS A 367 -20.95 -1.28 -29.55
N ASP A 368 -22.09 -1.66 -30.10
CA ASP A 368 -22.59 -1.18 -31.40
C ASP A 368 -23.23 0.23 -31.31
N ASP A 369 -23.53 0.73 -30.12
CA ASP A 369 -24.11 2.07 -29.90
C ASP A 369 -23.09 3.23 -29.98
N ASN A 370 -21.85 3.00 -30.43
CA ASN A 370 -20.87 4.07 -30.70
C ASN A 370 -20.85 4.54 -32.17
N THR A 371 -21.87 4.19 -32.95
CA THR A 371 -22.08 4.69 -34.31
C THR A 371 -23.40 5.44 -34.42
N GLU A 372 -23.48 6.63 -33.83
CA GLU A 372 -24.36 7.72 -34.27
C GLU A 372 -23.80 9.09 -33.85
#